data_AF-A0A661Q2K0-F1
#
_entry.id   AF-A0A661Q2K0-F1
#
_cell.length_a   1.000
_cell.length_b   1.000
_cell.length_c   1.000
_cell.angle_alpha   90.00
_cell.angle_beta   90.00
_cell.angle_gamma   90.00
#
_symmetry.space_group_name_H-M   'P 1'
#
loop_
_entity.id
_entity.type
_entity.pdbx_description
1 polymer ?
#
loop_
_entity_poly.entity_id
_entity_poly.type
_entity_poly.pdbx_seq_one_letter_code
_entity_poly.pdbx_strand_id
1 'polypeptide(L)'
;MSPQSNWCRCTSCHVGYGWKDKDFDFASRENVDCLVCHDSTGTYRKFPTACGDPIYEDKKFGGKILKAVDLRKVAKNVGVTSRTTCGRCHFYGGGGDGVKHGDLDSSLLKADKTLDVHMDLKGLNYSCTTCHVTRGHQISGRIYSLPAPNKHQLALPKDDGERLACESCHSSDPHKKDAILNHHTDKVACQTCHIPAYARGGVFTKMWWDWSTAGKRDKNGKDIVKKDEFGNLLFHSKKGDMGWAKDVEPEYGWYNGSMSYFRSSDKILPDVTKVEINSLQGGYEDPQARIFPFKIMRGKQPYDPENRTFVIPYLFGKKGTGPYWGDYDWQKSAEVGMREAGLPFSGKIDFIETAMYWPITHMVAPKEQSLSCEECHSRDGRLASLDGFYLPGRDRWLLLDHLGWLLLGLTLAGIVLRAGLRFVSSGRKGGQS
;
A
#
# COMPACT_ATOMS: atom_id res chain seq x y z
N MET A 1 -13.39 -1.98 -6.84
CA MET A 1 -14.58 -1.12 -7.11
C MET A 1 -14.20 -0.13 -8.20
N SER A 2 -14.94 -0.12 -9.32
CA SER A 2 -14.72 0.83 -10.43
C SER A 2 -15.47 2.15 -10.18
N PRO A 3 -14.91 3.31 -10.56
CA PRO A 3 -15.65 4.57 -10.64
C PRO A 3 -16.81 4.53 -11.64
N GLN A 4 -16.68 3.75 -12.73
CA GLN A 4 -17.75 3.56 -13.71
C GLN A 4 -19.00 3.00 -13.02
N SER A 5 -20.16 3.55 -13.38
CA SER A 5 -21.47 3.39 -12.70
C SER A 5 -21.56 3.92 -11.26
N ASN A 6 -20.45 4.27 -10.61
CA ASN A 6 -20.40 4.67 -9.19
C ASN A 6 -19.88 6.10 -8.96
N TRP A 7 -19.91 6.93 -10.00
CA TRP A 7 -19.25 8.22 -10.09
C TRP A 7 -19.43 9.06 -8.84
N CYS A 8 -20.68 9.38 -8.48
CA CYS A 8 -20.96 10.32 -7.39
C CYS A 8 -20.42 9.93 -6.01
N ARG A 9 -20.14 8.63 -5.80
CA ARG A 9 -19.47 8.15 -4.59
C ARG A 9 -17.97 8.33 -4.69
N CYS A 10 -17.38 7.97 -5.83
CA CYS A 10 -15.94 7.95 -6.07
C CYS A 10 -15.35 9.35 -6.32
N THR A 11 -16.07 10.19 -7.06
CA THR A 11 -15.63 11.53 -7.47
C THR A 11 -15.73 12.56 -6.35
N SER A 12 -16.19 12.16 -5.16
CA SER A 12 -15.97 12.91 -3.92
C SER A 12 -14.48 13.13 -3.60
N CYS A 13 -13.58 12.34 -4.20
CA CYS A 13 -12.13 12.51 -4.16
C CYS A 13 -11.51 13.03 -5.47
N HIS A 14 -12.32 13.36 -6.49
CA HIS A 14 -11.84 13.94 -7.74
C HIS A 14 -11.54 15.43 -7.55
N VAL A 15 -10.54 15.98 -8.25
CA VAL A 15 -10.19 17.42 -8.20
C VAL A 15 -11.08 18.22 -9.17
N GLY A 16 -12.39 18.00 -9.07
CA GLY A 16 -13.39 18.71 -9.86
C GLY A 16 -14.79 18.56 -9.31
N TYR A 17 -15.70 19.34 -9.88
CA TYR A 17 -17.11 19.44 -9.53
C TYR A 17 -17.98 18.69 -10.55
N GLY A 18 -19.09 18.10 -10.11
CA GLY A 18 -20.10 17.55 -11.01
C GLY A 18 -19.75 16.32 -11.87
N TRP A 19 -18.64 15.59 -11.62
CA TRP A 19 -18.34 14.35 -12.36
C TRP A 19 -19.28 13.22 -11.92
N LYS A 20 -20.40 13.08 -12.63
CA LYS A 20 -21.52 12.19 -12.30
C LYS A 20 -21.72 11.02 -13.27
N ASP A 21 -21.16 11.09 -14.48
CA ASP A 21 -21.30 10.10 -15.54
C ASP A 21 -20.09 10.13 -16.51
N LYS A 22 -20.18 9.37 -17.60
CA LYS A 22 -19.16 9.27 -18.64
C LYS A 22 -19.05 10.52 -19.53
N ASP A 23 -20.06 11.38 -19.50
CA ASP A 23 -20.19 12.55 -20.39
C ASP A 23 -19.65 13.84 -19.73
N PHE A 24 -18.85 13.68 -18.67
CA PHE A 24 -18.19 14.78 -17.97
C PHE A 24 -17.20 15.52 -18.88
N ASP A 25 -17.34 16.84 -18.96
CA ASP A 25 -16.47 17.68 -19.74
C ASP A 25 -15.16 17.96 -19.01
N PHE A 26 -14.11 17.21 -19.39
CA PHE A 26 -12.74 17.39 -18.90
C PHE A 26 -12.04 18.62 -19.48
N ALA A 27 -12.58 19.26 -20.52
CA ALA A 27 -12.03 20.49 -21.09
C ALA A 27 -12.52 21.75 -20.36
N SER A 28 -13.67 21.68 -19.67
CA SER A 28 -14.20 22.81 -18.91
C SER A 28 -13.34 23.14 -17.69
N ARG A 29 -12.75 24.35 -17.72
CA ARG A 29 -11.97 24.90 -16.61
C ARG A 29 -12.84 25.24 -15.40
N GLU A 30 -14.13 25.48 -15.59
CA GLU A 30 -15.07 25.80 -14.51
C GLU A 30 -15.34 24.59 -13.60
N ASN A 31 -15.11 23.38 -14.12
CA ASN A 31 -15.28 22.15 -13.37
C ASN A 31 -14.11 21.85 -12.43
N VAL A 32 -13.03 22.65 -12.42
CA VAL A 32 -11.85 22.40 -11.58
C VAL A 32 -12.10 22.86 -10.15
N ASP A 33 -11.83 21.98 -9.18
CA ASP A 33 -11.90 22.34 -7.76
C ASP A 33 -10.56 22.86 -7.26
N CYS A 34 -10.40 24.19 -7.25
CA CYS A 34 -9.21 24.85 -6.71
C CYS A 34 -9.13 24.74 -5.18
N LEU A 35 -10.27 24.69 -4.49
CA LEU A 35 -10.37 24.85 -3.04
C LEU A 35 -9.97 23.58 -2.28
N VAL A 36 -10.14 22.40 -2.88
CA VAL A 36 -9.79 21.12 -2.23
C VAL A 36 -8.31 21.06 -1.83
N CYS A 37 -7.44 21.61 -2.67
CA CYS A 37 -5.99 21.64 -2.47
C CYS A 37 -5.48 22.92 -1.81
N HIS A 38 -6.20 24.04 -1.93
CA HIS A 38 -5.73 25.36 -1.52
C HIS A 38 -6.49 25.98 -0.32
N ASP A 39 -7.49 25.30 0.25
CA ASP A 39 -8.14 25.80 1.46
C ASP A 39 -7.18 25.83 2.66
N SER A 40 -6.95 27.02 3.23
CA SER A 40 -6.20 27.20 4.48
C SER A 40 -7.08 27.33 5.72
N THR A 41 -8.41 27.41 5.56
CA THR A 41 -9.35 27.56 6.69
C THR A 41 -9.59 26.24 7.44
N GLY A 42 -9.31 25.11 6.80
CA GLY A 42 -9.63 23.77 7.30
C GLY A 42 -11.12 23.41 7.22
N THR A 43 -11.98 24.28 6.69
CA THR A 43 -13.43 24.08 6.67
C THR A 43 -13.99 23.58 5.34
N TYR A 44 -13.21 23.64 4.26
CA TYR A 44 -13.64 23.13 2.97
C TYR A 44 -13.81 21.60 2.99
N ARG A 45 -14.93 21.13 2.44
CA ARG A 45 -15.22 19.69 2.33
C ARG A 45 -16.18 19.41 1.18
N LYS A 46 -15.86 18.37 0.42
CA LYS A 46 -16.77 17.77 -0.56
C LYS A 46 -17.84 16.92 0.15
N PHE A 47 -19.04 16.90 -0.40
CA PHE A 47 -20.07 16.00 0.10
C PHE A 47 -19.81 14.58 -0.41
N PRO A 48 -19.83 13.53 0.45
CA PRO A 48 -19.41 12.18 0.07
C PRO A 48 -20.23 11.48 -1.03
N THR A 49 -21.33 12.08 -1.48
CA THR A 49 -22.24 11.53 -2.50
C THR A 49 -22.74 12.58 -3.50
N ALA A 50 -22.11 13.76 -3.59
CA ALA A 50 -22.51 14.82 -4.51
C ALA A 50 -21.53 15.00 -5.69
N CYS A 51 -20.94 13.91 -6.18
CA CYS A 51 -20.22 13.94 -7.46
C CYS A 51 -19.05 14.94 -7.56
N GLY A 52 -18.41 15.24 -6.43
CA GLY A 52 -17.34 16.23 -6.33
C GLY A 52 -17.76 17.57 -5.72
N ASP A 53 -19.06 17.83 -5.58
CA ASP A 53 -19.52 19.12 -5.09
C ASP A 53 -19.31 19.29 -3.57
N PRO A 54 -19.03 20.53 -3.11
CA PRO A 54 -19.01 20.86 -1.69
C PRO A 54 -20.43 20.84 -1.09
N ILE A 55 -20.48 21.00 0.23
CA ILE A 55 -21.75 21.10 0.95
C ILE A 55 -22.29 22.52 0.78
N TYR A 56 -23.17 22.75 -0.20
CA TYR A 56 -23.76 24.09 -0.45
C TYR A 56 -24.80 24.52 0.59
N GLU A 57 -25.46 23.57 1.22
CA GLU A 57 -26.54 23.79 2.19
C GLU A 57 -26.42 22.78 3.33
N ASP A 58 -26.98 23.10 4.50
CA ASP A 58 -27.00 22.20 5.64
C ASP A 58 -27.72 20.89 5.27
N LYS A 59 -27.01 19.75 5.36
CA LYS A 59 -27.55 18.43 4.99
C LYS A 59 -27.42 17.44 6.13
N LYS A 60 -28.47 16.64 6.34
CA LYS A 60 -28.41 15.48 7.25
C LYS A 60 -27.72 14.32 6.55
N PHE A 61 -26.63 13.82 7.14
CA PHE A 61 -25.89 12.66 6.63
C PHE A 61 -25.38 11.81 7.79
N GLY A 62 -25.62 10.49 7.75
CA GLY A 62 -25.18 9.59 8.81
C GLY A 62 -25.70 9.96 10.22
N GLY A 63 -26.92 10.49 10.30
CA GLY A 63 -27.53 10.94 11.57
C GLY A 63 -27.05 12.30 12.09
N LYS A 64 -26.08 12.95 11.43
CA LYS A 64 -25.55 14.26 11.83
C LYS A 64 -25.93 15.34 10.81
N ILE A 65 -26.02 16.60 11.25
CA ILE A 65 -26.15 17.75 10.35
C ILE A 65 -24.75 18.17 9.92
N LEU A 66 -24.47 18.08 8.62
CA LEU A 66 -23.29 18.63 8.00
C LEU A 66 -23.62 20.04 7.52
N LYS A 67 -23.02 21.03 8.17
CA LYS A 67 -23.13 22.44 7.82
C LYS A 67 -22.63 22.76 6.40
N ALA A 68 -23.27 23.72 5.76
CA ALA A 68 -22.79 24.33 4.53
C ALA A 68 -21.36 24.86 4.68
N VAL A 69 -20.59 24.79 3.60
CA VAL A 69 -19.27 25.41 3.51
C VAL A 69 -19.46 26.90 3.22
N ASP A 70 -18.85 27.76 4.03
CA ASP A 70 -18.75 29.19 3.69
C ASP A 70 -17.72 29.37 2.57
N LEU A 71 -18.17 29.21 1.32
CA LEU A 71 -17.32 29.28 0.14
C LEU A 71 -16.66 30.65 -0.01
N ARG A 72 -17.30 31.74 0.46
CA ARG A 72 -16.70 33.08 0.43
C ARG A 72 -15.52 33.16 1.39
N LYS A 73 -15.67 32.62 2.61
CA LYS A 73 -14.56 32.54 3.58
C LYS A 73 -13.42 31.67 3.05
N VAL A 74 -13.72 30.49 2.51
CA VAL A 74 -12.70 29.59 1.94
C VAL A 74 -11.95 30.28 0.80
N ALA A 75 -12.67 30.83 -0.18
CA ALA A 75 -12.07 31.49 -1.35
C ALA A 75 -11.21 32.70 -0.99
N LYS A 76 -11.59 33.47 0.04
CA LYS A 76 -10.78 34.60 0.55
C LYS A 76 -9.53 34.17 1.32
N ASN A 77 -9.43 32.91 1.72
CA ASN A 77 -8.32 32.37 2.52
C ASN A 77 -7.69 31.17 1.81
N VAL A 78 -7.50 31.26 0.50
CA VAL A 78 -6.70 30.27 -0.24
C VAL A 78 -5.22 30.44 0.11
N GLY A 79 -4.47 29.34 0.09
CA GLY A 79 -3.06 29.33 0.44
C GLY A 79 -2.29 28.16 -0.14
N VAL A 80 -1.07 27.98 0.34
CA VAL A 80 -0.23 26.83 0.01
C VAL A 80 -0.89 25.56 0.53
N THR A 81 -0.76 24.48 -0.23
CA THR A 81 -1.29 23.17 0.18
C THR A 81 -0.62 22.67 1.47
N SER A 82 -1.30 21.77 2.17
CA SER A 82 -0.86 21.18 3.43
C SER A 82 -1.13 19.68 3.44
N ARG A 83 -0.62 18.96 4.45
CA ARG A 83 -0.98 17.56 4.68
C ARG A 83 -2.49 17.38 4.82
N THR A 84 -3.20 18.34 5.40
CA THR A 84 -4.66 18.32 5.53
C THR A 84 -5.37 18.33 4.20
N THR A 85 -4.97 19.21 3.27
CA THR A 85 -5.63 19.34 1.96
C THR A 85 -5.39 18.11 1.09
N CYS A 86 -4.17 17.57 1.07
CA CYS A 86 -3.86 16.30 0.40
C CYS A 86 -4.60 15.11 1.06
N GLY A 87 -4.58 15.08 2.39
CA GLY A 87 -5.13 14.02 3.22
C GLY A 87 -6.64 13.82 3.07
N ARG A 88 -7.40 14.86 2.72
CA ARG A 88 -8.85 14.78 2.45
C ARG A 88 -9.23 13.65 1.49
N CYS A 89 -8.36 13.35 0.53
CA CYS A 89 -8.55 12.26 -0.41
C CYS A 89 -7.60 11.09 -0.10
N HIS A 90 -6.32 11.39 0.17
CA HIS A 90 -5.28 10.36 0.28
C HIS A 90 -5.38 9.51 1.56
N PHE A 91 -5.87 10.07 2.67
CA PHE A 91 -6.02 9.34 3.94
C PHE A 91 -7.33 8.54 4.00
N TYR A 92 -8.36 8.98 3.27
CA TYR A 92 -9.72 8.42 3.37
C TYR A 92 -10.13 7.55 2.17
N GLY A 93 -9.20 7.23 1.28
CA GLY A 93 -9.42 6.38 0.11
C GLY A 93 -9.92 4.98 0.50
N GLY A 94 -10.80 4.39 -0.31
CA GLY A 94 -11.39 3.07 0.01
C GLY A 94 -12.57 3.11 0.99
N GLY A 95 -13.03 4.32 1.37
CA GLY A 95 -14.27 4.53 2.10
C GLY A 95 -14.11 4.74 3.61
N GLY A 96 -12.92 5.07 4.07
CA GLY A 96 -12.60 5.36 5.47
C GLY A 96 -11.13 5.71 5.65
N ASP A 97 -10.76 6.16 6.84
CA ASP A 97 -9.39 6.53 7.22
C ASP A 97 -8.46 5.32 7.22
N GLY A 98 -7.26 5.45 6.64
CA GLY A 98 -6.22 4.41 6.60
C GLY A 98 -6.59 3.13 5.83
N VAL A 99 -7.78 3.05 5.23
CA VAL A 99 -8.33 1.81 4.65
C VAL A 99 -7.48 1.26 3.51
N LYS A 100 -6.99 2.15 2.62
CA LYS A 100 -6.41 1.76 1.33
C LYS A 100 -4.90 1.55 1.38
N HIS A 101 -4.09 2.58 1.58
CA HIS A 101 -2.62 2.46 1.50
C HIS A 101 -2.02 1.89 2.79
N GLY A 102 -2.57 2.25 3.95
CA GLY A 102 -2.10 1.80 5.26
C GLY A 102 -0.91 2.58 5.82
N ASP A 103 -0.08 3.20 4.97
CA ASP A 103 0.97 4.17 5.36
C ASP A 103 0.53 5.63 5.21
N LEU A 104 -0.72 5.87 4.78
CA LEU A 104 -1.32 7.19 4.64
C LEU A 104 -2.68 7.22 5.35
N ASP A 105 -2.73 7.88 6.51
CA ASP A 105 -3.93 8.06 7.33
C ASP A 105 -3.90 9.38 8.11
N SER A 106 -4.99 9.72 8.79
CA SER A 106 -5.15 11.01 9.47
C SER A 106 -4.18 11.27 10.63
N SER A 107 -3.56 10.25 11.21
CA SER A 107 -2.50 10.41 12.23
C SER A 107 -1.32 11.22 11.70
N LEU A 108 -1.04 11.17 10.39
CA LEU A 108 0.01 11.94 9.74
C LEU A 108 -0.20 13.45 9.76
N LEU A 109 -1.40 13.94 10.08
CA LEU A 109 -1.64 15.37 10.31
C LEU A 109 -0.91 15.88 11.56
N LYS A 110 -0.69 15.00 12.52
CA LYS A 110 -0.03 15.32 13.78
C LYS A 110 1.05 14.30 14.13
N ALA A 111 1.75 13.80 13.10
CA ALA A 111 2.82 12.84 13.28
C ALA A 111 3.86 13.35 14.28
N ASP A 112 4.30 12.46 15.15
CA ASP A 112 5.55 12.62 15.88
C ASP A 112 6.69 11.89 15.14
N LYS A 113 7.91 12.04 15.65
CA LYS A 113 9.10 11.40 15.11
C LYS A 113 9.02 9.87 15.01
N THR A 114 8.29 9.21 15.91
CA THR A 114 8.21 7.74 15.88
C THR A 114 7.28 7.25 14.77
N LEU A 115 6.24 8.02 14.45
CA LEU A 115 5.35 7.72 13.34
C LEU A 115 6.00 8.00 11.99
N ASP A 116 6.52 9.21 11.77
CA ASP A 116 7.23 9.57 10.54
C ASP A 116 8.26 10.67 10.80
N VAL A 117 9.55 10.38 10.58
CA VAL A 117 10.64 11.32 10.86
C VAL A 117 10.64 12.56 9.96
N HIS A 118 10.06 12.49 8.76
CA HIS A 118 9.99 13.61 7.82
C HIS A 118 8.79 14.50 8.11
N MET A 119 7.68 13.90 8.53
CA MET A 119 6.42 14.59 8.84
C MET A 119 6.26 14.94 10.33
N ASP A 120 7.24 14.62 11.19
CA ASP A 120 7.25 14.99 12.61
C ASP A 120 6.96 16.49 12.82
N LEU A 121 5.86 16.79 13.51
CA LEU A 121 5.44 18.16 13.81
C LEU A 121 6.49 18.95 14.59
N LYS A 122 7.30 18.29 15.42
CA LYS A 122 8.34 18.93 16.23
C LYS A 122 9.72 18.90 15.56
N GLY A 123 9.82 18.28 14.39
CA GLY A 123 11.05 18.07 13.63
C GLY A 123 10.99 18.77 12.28
N LEU A 124 11.23 18.01 11.21
CA LEU A 124 11.26 18.52 9.84
C LEU A 124 9.90 19.08 9.38
N ASN A 125 8.80 18.52 9.89
CA ASN A 125 7.44 18.99 9.65
C ASN A 125 7.11 19.17 8.15
N TYR A 126 7.57 18.24 7.29
CA TYR A 126 7.40 18.35 5.85
C TYR A 126 5.92 18.29 5.45
N SER A 127 5.56 19.11 4.46
CA SER A 127 4.33 18.92 3.69
C SER A 127 4.56 17.85 2.63
N CYS A 128 3.48 17.34 2.03
CA CYS A 128 3.58 16.40 0.92
C CYS A 128 4.42 16.96 -0.23
N THR A 129 4.26 18.26 -0.52
CA THR A 129 4.93 18.95 -1.62
C THR A 129 6.43 19.17 -1.43
N THR A 130 6.97 18.92 -0.23
CA THR A 130 8.43 18.92 -0.02
C THR A 130 9.10 17.82 -0.85
N CYS A 131 8.52 16.61 -0.86
CA CYS A 131 9.01 15.48 -1.66
C CYS A 131 8.27 15.39 -3.01
N HIS A 132 6.94 15.58 -2.99
CA HIS A 132 6.10 15.64 -4.19
C HIS A 132 6.15 17.02 -4.86
N VAL A 133 7.35 17.41 -5.29
CA VAL A 133 7.62 18.69 -5.96
C VAL A 133 6.63 18.90 -7.09
N THR A 134 5.98 20.06 -7.09
CA THR A 134 4.89 20.37 -8.03
C THR A 134 5.30 21.53 -8.93
N ARG A 135 5.20 21.35 -10.26
CA ARG A 135 5.48 22.39 -11.25
C ARG A 135 4.35 22.47 -12.25
N GLY A 136 3.79 23.67 -12.46
CA GLY A 136 2.64 23.84 -13.37
C GLY A 136 1.46 22.93 -13.01
N HIS A 137 1.21 22.71 -11.72
CA HIS A 137 0.21 21.75 -11.18
C HIS A 137 0.45 20.28 -11.55
N GLN A 138 1.62 19.94 -12.10
CA GLN A 138 2.07 18.56 -12.24
C GLN A 138 2.78 18.16 -10.93
N ILE A 139 2.07 17.41 -10.10
CA ILE A 139 2.59 16.88 -8.84
C ILE A 139 3.50 15.70 -9.16
N SER A 140 4.76 15.75 -8.74
CA SER A 140 5.66 14.61 -8.95
C SER A 140 5.15 13.40 -8.17
N GLY A 141 5.22 12.23 -8.81
CA GLY A 141 4.76 10.97 -8.26
C GLY A 141 4.85 9.89 -9.33
N ARG A 142 4.53 8.65 -8.95
CA ARG A 142 4.56 7.53 -9.87
C ARG A 142 3.25 6.77 -9.77
N ILE A 143 2.67 6.46 -10.93
CA ILE A 143 1.57 5.48 -11.06
C ILE A 143 2.10 4.06 -11.33
N TYR A 144 3.43 3.88 -11.20
CA TYR A 144 4.13 2.61 -11.31
C TYR A 144 3.90 1.84 -12.62
N SER A 145 3.63 2.54 -13.72
CA SER A 145 3.43 1.93 -15.05
C SER A 145 4.72 1.73 -15.86
N LEU A 146 5.83 2.32 -15.40
CA LEU A 146 7.15 2.24 -16.02
C LEU A 146 8.18 1.91 -14.93
N PRO A 147 9.37 1.37 -15.26
CA PRO A 147 10.44 1.17 -14.30
C PRO A 147 10.84 2.47 -13.58
N ALA A 148 11.34 2.35 -12.36
CA ALA A 148 11.89 3.49 -11.62
C ALA A 148 13.17 3.96 -12.33
N PRO A 149 13.36 5.28 -12.49
CA PRO A 149 14.67 5.79 -12.87
C PRO A 149 15.67 5.34 -11.80
N ASN A 150 16.64 4.49 -12.16
CA ASN A 150 17.65 4.00 -11.21
C ASN A 150 18.78 5.03 -11.00
N LYS A 151 18.40 6.30 -10.86
CA LYS A 151 19.34 7.41 -10.67
C LYS A 151 19.55 7.58 -9.16
N HIS A 152 20.55 6.89 -8.59
CA HIS A 152 20.99 7.04 -7.20
C HIS A 152 21.78 8.34 -7.00
N GLN A 153 21.16 9.47 -7.35
CA GLN A 153 21.84 10.76 -7.36
C GLN A 153 21.15 11.70 -6.39
N LEU A 154 21.99 12.41 -5.63
CA LEU A 154 21.56 13.54 -4.83
C LEU A 154 20.92 14.59 -5.73
N ALA A 155 19.64 14.85 -5.49
CA ALA A 155 18.91 15.90 -6.17
C ALA A 155 19.22 17.27 -5.55
N LEU A 156 19.67 17.34 -4.29
CA LEU A 156 20.01 18.61 -3.64
C LEU A 156 21.44 19.07 -3.96
N PRO A 157 21.66 20.40 -4.15
CA PRO A 157 20.70 21.51 -4.02
C PRO A 157 19.88 21.77 -5.30
N LYS A 158 20.02 20.95 -6.35
CA LYS A 158 19.29 21.11 -7.60
C LYS A 158 17.77 21.06 -7.32
N ASP A 159 17.04 21.96 -7.96
CA ASP A 159 15.58 21.92 -7.99
C ASP A 159 15.20 21.66 -9.44
N ASP A 160 15.19 20.40 -9.84
CA ASP A 160 14.71 19.94 -11.14
C ASP A 160 13.41 19.11 -11.02
N GLY A 161 12.90 18.92 -9.80
CA GLY A 161 11.67 18.17 -9.53
C GLY A 161 11.89 16.69 -9.22
N GLU A 162 13.12 16.16 -9.29
CA GLU A 162 13.43 14.75 -8.99
C GLU A 162 13.72 14.53 -7.48
N ARG A 163 12.74 14.83 -6.59
CA ARG A 163 12.89 14.68 -5.12
C ARG A 163 12.11 13.53 -4.47
N LEU A 164 11.65 12.57 -5.26
CA LEU A 164 10.80 11.47 -4.78
C LEU A 164 11.57 10.33 -4.13
N ALA A 165 12.83 10.12 -4.53
CA ALA A 165 13.66 9.04 -4.02
C ALA A 165 14.30 9.44 -2.69
N CYS A 166 14.63 8.47 -1.84
CA CYS A 166 15.37 8.72 -0.60
C CYS A 166 16.73 9.35 -0.93
N GLU A 167 17.37 8.84 -1.99
CA GLU A 167 18.66 9.30 -2.50
C GLU A 167 18.64 10.75 -3.02
N SER A 168 17.45 11.35 -3.22
CA SER A 168 17.35 12.76 -3.59
C SER A 168 17.86 13.68 -2.48
N CYS A 169 17.71 13.28 -1.21
CA CYS A 169 18.12 14.05 -0.03
C CYS A 169 19.22 13.35 0.80
N HIS A 170 19.34 12.04 0.67
CA HIS A 170 20.34 11.21 1.33
C HIS A 170 21.39 10.73 0.35
N SER A 171 22.63 10.52 0.78
CA SER A 171 23.64 9.84 -0.04
C SER A 171 23.16 8.43 -0.42
N SER A 172 23.62 7.88 -1.55
CA SER A 172 23.50 6.44 -1.84
C SER A 172 24.20 5.58 -0.79
N ASP A 173 25.20 6.13 -0.11
CA ASP A 173 25.96 5.49 0.97
C ASP A 173 25.76 6.22 2.32
N PRO A 174 24.55 6.21 2.91
CA PRO A 174 24.27 7.03 4.09
C PRO A 174 24.86 6.46 5.39
N HIS A 175 25.26 5.18 5.41
CA HIS A 175 25.70 4.46 6.61
C HIS A 175 27.21 4.57 6.81
N LYS A 176 27.65 5.62 7.52
CA LYS A 176 29.10 5.86 7.78
C LYS A 176 29.73 4.91 8.80
N LYS A 177 28.93 4.38 9.72
CA LYS A 177 29.41 3.52 10.81
C LYS A 177 29.45 2.03 10.43
N ASP A 178 28.65 1.65 9.45
CA ASP A 178 28.55 0.27 8.99
C ASP A 178 28.44 0.23 7.47
N ALA A 179 29.58 0.07 6.82
CA ALA A 179 29.68 0.14 5.37
C ALA A 179 28.94 -1.01 4.68
N ILE A 180 28.70 -2.14 5.36
CA ILE A 180 27.97 -3.27 4.77
C ILE A 180 26.52 -2.89 4.44
N LEU A 181 25.91 -1.98 5.21
CA LEU A 181 24.55 -1.52 4.96
C LEU A 181 24.46 -0.70 3.66
N ASN A 182 25.55 -0.06 3.23
CA ASN A 182 25.56 0.64 1.94
C ASN A 182 25.51 -0.35 0.78
N HIS A 183 26.21 -1.49 0.87
CA HIS A 183 26.11 -2.56 -0.12
C HIS A 183 24.71 -3.18 -0.22
N HIS A 184 23.94 -3.20 0.88
CA HIS A 184 22.55 -3.65 0.82
C HIS A 184 21.70 -2.78 -0.09
N THR A 185 22.01 -1.49 -0.23
CA THR A 185 21.23 -0.58 -1.09
C THR A 185 21.24 -0.98 -2.56
N ASP A 186 22.18 -1.82 -3.02
CA ASP A 186 22.19 -2.35 -4.38
C ASP A 186 20.95 -3.21 -4.68
N LYS A 187 20.44 -3.93 -3.66
CA LYS A 187 19.36 -4.91 -3.81
C LYS A 187 18.20 -4.75 -2.81
N VAL A 188 18.31 -3.86 -1.83
CA VAL A 188 17.31 -3.60 -0.80
C VAL A 188 16.97 -2.12 -0.80
N ALA A 189 15.69 -1.79 -1.01
CA ALA A 189 15.25 -0.40 -0.99
C ALA A 189 15.32 0.20 0.42
N CYS A 190 15.59 1.50 0.54
CA CYS A 190 15.65 2.20 1.83
C CYS A 190 14.37 1.98 2.65
N GLN A 191 13.21 1.99 1.97
CA GLN A 191 11.89 1.75 2.56
C GLN A 191 11.81 0.40 3.28
N THR A 192 12.44 -0.65 2.75
CA THR A 192 12.44 -2.00 3.34
C THR A 192 12.99 -1.96 4.76
N CYS A 193 14.14 -1.32 4.95
CA CYS A 193 14.79 -1.25 6.26
C CYS A 193 14.18 -0.17 7.17
N HIS A 194 13.71 0.93 6.61
CA HIS A 194 13.30 2.11 7.38
C HIS A 194 11.80 2.25 7.63
N ILE A 195 10.97 1.35 7.07
CA ILE A 195 9.53 1.28 7.35
C ILE A 195 9.21 -0.13 7.87
N PRO A 196 9.57 -0.44 9.14
CA PRO A 196 9.45 -1.80 9.69
C PRO A 196 7.99 -2.26 9.84
N ALA A 197 7.06 -1.32 9.93
CA ALA A 197 5.62 -1.56 9.91
C ALA A 197 4.85 -0.32 9.40
N TYR A 198 3.66 -0.54 8.88
CA TYR A 198 2.69 0.50 8.50
C TYR A 198 1.42 0.42 9.36
N ALA A 199 0.49 1.36 9.18
CA ALA A 199 -0.69 1.51 10.03
C ALA A 199 -0.32 1.64 11.53
N ARG A 200 0.76 2.40 11.81
CA ARG A 200 1.35 2.58 13.14
C ARG A 200 0.77 3.77 13.92
N GLY A 201 -0.03 4.61 13.27
CA GLY A 201 -0.63 5.81 13.87
C GLY A 201 -1.88 5.56 14.71
N GLY A 202 -2.18 4.30 15.07
CA GLY A 202 -3.42 3.91 15.74
C GLY A 202 -4.64 3.82 14.82
N VAL A 203 -4.46 3.96 13.50
CA VAL A 203 -5.51 3.78 12.49
C VAL A 203 -5.35 2.42 11.83
N PHE A 204 -6.40 1.60 11.89
CA PHE A 204 -6.41 0.29 11.26
C PHE A 204 -6.54 0.40 9.75
N THR A 205 -5.87 -0.51 9.05
CA THR A 205 -5.96 -0.65 7.61
C THR A 205 -6.68 -1.95 7.24
N LYS A 206 -7.43 -1.93 6.13
CA LYS A 206 -8.13 -3.14 5.67
C LYS A 206 -7.15 -4.05 4.95
N MET A 207 -7.11 -5.31 5.34
CA MET A 207 -6.24 -6.35 4.77
C MET A 207 -7.02 -7.41 3.97
N TRP A 208 -8.31 -7.53 4.24
CA TRP A 208 -9.19 -8.50 3.58
C TRP A 208 -10.56 -7.87 3.25
N TRP A 209 -11.12 -8.21 2.08
CA TRP A 209 -12.50 -7.88 1.73
C TRP A 209 -13.15 -8.95 0.86
N ASP A 210 -14.08 -9.70 1.43
CA ASP A 210 -14.84 -10.74 0.74
C ASP A 210 -16.26 -10.26 0.39
N TRP A 211 -16.49 -9.98 -0.89
CA TRP A 211 -17.82 -9.60 -1.39
C TRP A 211 -18.77 -10.77 -1.57
N SER A 212 -18.30 -12.02 -1.60
CA SER A 212 -19.14 -13.22 -1.80
C SER A 212 -20.13 -13.43 -0.66
N THR A 213 -19.83 -12.90 0.52
CA THR A 213 -20.69 -13.01 1.69
C THR A 213 -21.67 -11.84 1.86
N ALA A 214 -21.60 -10.84 0.97
CA ALA A 214 -22.53 -9.73 0.95
C ALA A 214 -23.97 -10.21 0.64
N GLY A 215 -24.96 -9.45 1.08
CA GLY A 215 -26.39 -9.76 0.87
C GLY A 215 -27.05 -10.50 2.04
N LYS A 216 -26.28 -11.02 3.00
CA LYS A 216 -26.86 -11.61 4.23
C LYS A 216 -27.57 -10.53 5.06
N ARG A 217 -28.84 -10.75 5.41
CA ARG A 217 -29.68 -9.83 6.20
C ARG A 217 -30.28 -10.57 7.38
N ASP A 218 -30.72 -9.84 8.39
CA ASP A 218 -31.35 -10.46 9.56
C ASP A 218 -32.76 -11.00 9.22
N LYS A 219 -33.39 -11.67 10.19
CA LYS A 219 -34.75 -12.23 10.05
C LYS A 219 -35.84 -11.21 9.69
N ASN A 220 -35.60 -9.92 9.92
CA ASN A 220 -36.52 -8.83 9.61
C ASN A 220 -36.16 -8.12 8.30
N GLY A 221 -35.20 -8.65 7.54
CA GLY A 221 -34.68 -8.01 6.35
C GLY A 221 -34.00 -6.67 6.67
N LYS A 222 -33.32 -6.53 7.80
CA LYS A 222 -32.44 -5.39 8.09
C LYS A 222 -30.99 -5.74 7.85
N ASP A 223 -30.18 -4.70 7.67
CA ASP A 223 -28.74 -4.85 7.45
C ASP A 223 -28.07 -5.33 8.74
N ILE A 224 -27.28 -6.39 8.62
CA ILE A 224 -26.39 -6.87 9.66
C ILE A 224 -25.11 -6.04 9.58
N VAL A 225 -24.69 -5.53 10.73
CA VAL A 225 -23.43 -4.82 10.92
C VAL A 225 -22.70 -5.48 12.08
N LYS A 226 -21.53 -6.05 11.82
CA LYS A 226 -20.66 -6.61 12.86
C LYS A 226 -19.38 -5.80 12.93
N LYS A 227 -18.94 -5.51 14.15
CA LYS A 227 -17.70 -4.78 14.42
C LYS A 227 -16.86 -5.54 15.44
N ASP A 228 -15.55 -5.32 15.38
CA ASP A 228 -14.66 -5.71 16.47
C ASP A 228 -14.77 -4.72 17.65
N GLU A 229 -13.98 -4.97 18.69
CA GLU A 229 -13.90 -4.12 19.89
C GLU A 229 -13.37 -2.70 19.60
N PHE A 230 -12.62 -2.53 18.52
CA PHE A 230 -12.07 -1.25 18.07
C PHE A 230 -13.03 -0.48 17.15
N GLY A 231 -14.18 -1.06 16.83
CA GLY A 231 -15.21 -0.46 15.98
C GLY A 231 -14.99 -0.65 14.47
N ASN A 232 -13.98 -1.44 14.06
CA ASN A 232 -13.75 -1.80 12.67
C ASN A 232 -14.86 -2.73 12.18
N LEU A 233 -15.34 -2.53 10.95
CA LEU A 233 -16.39 -3.37 10.38
C LEU A 233 -15.83 -4.75 10.01
N LEU A 234 -16.22 -5.81 10.71
CA LEU A 234 -15.91 -7.20 10.35
C LEU A 234 -16.87 -7.73 9.28
N PHE A 235 -18.12 -7.27 9.31
CA PHE A 235 -19.13 -7.61 8.30
C PHE A 235 -20.12 -6.46 8.11
N HIS A 236 -20.57 -6.25 6.88
CA HIS A 236 -21.75 -5.46 6.59
C HIS A 236 -22.54 -6.08 5.45
N SER A 237 -23.88 -6.19 5.56
CA SER A 237 -24.73 -6.73 4.48
C SER A 237 -24.42 -6.18 3.08
N LYS A 238 -24.09 -4.90 2.96
CA LYS A 238 -23.79 -4.23 1.69
C LYS A 238 -22.41 -4.53 1.11
N LYS A 239 -21.51 -5.10 1.90
CA LYS A 239 -20.07 -5.17 1.59
C LYS A 239 -19.47 -6.55 1.82
N GLY A 240 -20.11 -7.42 2.58
CA GLY A 240 -19.56 -8.71 2.96
C GLY A 240 -18.58 -8.61 4.13
N ASP A 241 -17.70 -9.59 4.23
CA ASP A 241 -16.72 -9.73 5.32
C ASP A 241 -15.46 -8.91 5.05
N MET A 242 -14.84 -8.40 6.11
CA MET A 242 -13.67 -7.54 6.06
C MET A 242 -12.71 -7.90 7.21
N GLY A 243 -11.41 -7.86 6.90
CA GLY A 243 -10.33 -8.05 7.87
C GLY A 243 -9.49 -6.79 7.99
N TRP A 244 -9.05 -6.49 9.20
CA TRP A 244 -8.33 -5.27 9.55
C TRP A 244 -7.09 -5.59 10.36
N ALA A 245 -6.07 -4.76 10.24
CA ALA A 245 -4.86 -4.85 11.03
C ALA A 245 -4.27 -3.45 11.29
N LYS A 246 -3.46 -3.34 12.32
CA LYS A 246 -2.62 -2.17 12.64
C LYS A 246 -1.22 -2.67 12.97
N ASP A 247 -0.23 -1.77 12.96
CA ASP A 247 1.17 -2.13 13.23
C ASP A 247 1.65 -3.29 12.34
N VAL A 248 1.33 -3.22 11.05
CA VAL A 248 1.43 -4.34 10.12
C VAL A 248 2.84 -4.40 9.53
N GLU A 249 3.47 -5.56 9.66
CA GLU A 249 4.67 -5.91 8.92
C GLU A 249 4.39 -5.91 7.40
N PRO A 250 5.19 -5.20 6.59
CA PRO A 250 5.07 -5.27 5.14
C PRO A 250 5.42 -6.66 4.62
N GLU A 251 4.82 -7.03 3.49
CA GLU A 251 5.30 -8.16 2.69
C GLU A 251 6.31 -7.64 1.66
N TYR A 252 7.37 -8.41 1.41
CA TYR A 252 8.49 -7.96 0.59
C TYR A 252 8.47 -8.63 -0.79
N GLY A 253 8.89 -7.90 -1.82
CA GLY A 253 8.92 -8.39 -3.19
C GLY A 253 10.02 -7.71 -4.02
N TRP A 254 10.56 -8.44 -5.00
CA TRP A 254 11.42 -7.83 -6.02
C TRP A 254 10.62 -6.84 -6.86
N TYR A 255 11.17 -5.64 -7.00
CA TYR A 255 10.47 -4.54 -7.65
C TYR A 255 11.43 -3.58 -8.33
N ASN A 256 11.30 -3.42 -9.65
CA ASN A 256 12.06 -2.46 -10.44
C ASN A 256 11.37 -1.09 -10.58
N GLY A 257 10.32 -0.85 -9.80
CA GLY A 257 9.54 0.38 -9.88
C GLY A 257 8.37 0.36 -10.85
N SER A 258 8.12 -0.77 -11.53
CA SER A 258 6.97 -0.98 -12.43
C SER A 258 6.05 -2.10 -11.96
N MET A 259 4.77 -1.95 -12.23
CA MET A 259 3.72 -2.94 -12.03
C MET A 259 2.94 -3.13 -13.33
N SER A 260 2.55 -4.36 -13.60
CA SER A 260 1.46 -4.63 -14.55
C SER A 260 0.12 -4.49 -13.83
N TYR A 261 -0.94 -4.17 -14.58
CA TYR A 261 -2.28 -3.99 -14.03
C TYR A 261 -3.28 -4.79 -14.85
N PHE A 262 -4.10 -5.57 -14.16
CA PHE A 262 -5.25 -6.26 -14.74
C PHE A 262 -6.31 -5.23 -15.11
N ARG A 263 -6.64 -5.13 -16.39
CA ARG A 263 -7.64 -4.20 -16.92
C ARG A 263 -9.02 -4.83 -16.92
N SER A 264 -10.06 -3.99 -16.95
CA SER A 264 -11.45 -4.46 -17.00
C SER A 264 -11.78 -5.28 -18.26
N SER A 265 -11.04 -5.07 -19.35
CA SER A 265 -11.15 -5.82 -20.59
C SER A 265 -10.36 -7.13 -20.61
N ASP A 266 -9.48 -7.35 -19.64
CA ASP A 266 -8.61 -8.52 -19.63
C ASP A 266 -9.38 -9.76 -19.20
N LYS A 267 -8.99 -10.90 -19.78
CA LYS A 267 -9.59 -12.20 -19.45
C LYS A 267 -8.78 -12.91 -18.38
N ILE A 268 -9.49 -13.42 -17.39
CA ILE A 268 -8.97 -14.34 -16.39
C ILE A 268 -8.64 -15.66 -17.10
N LEU A 269 -7.42 -16.13 -16.92
CA LEU A 269 -6.98 -17.39 -17.51
C LEU A 269 -7.75 -18.57 -16.89
N PRO A 270 -7.98 -19.67 -17.63
CA PRO A 270 -8.58 -20.88 -17.07
C PRO A 270 -7.79 -21.38 -15.85
N ASP A 271 -8.48 -22.04 -14.92
CA ASP A 271 -7.91 -22.71 -13.74
C ASP A 271 -7.20 -21.79 -12.72
N VAL A 272 -7.25 -20.47 -12.92
CA VAL A 272 -6.78 -19.49 -11.93
C VAL A 272 -7.80 -19.38 -10.80
N THR A 273 -7.37 -19.66 -9.57
CA THR A 273 -8.19 -19.51 -8.35
C THR A 273 -7.98 -18.17 -7.65
N LYS A 274 -6.90 -17.45 -7.98
CA LYS A 274 -6.53 -16.14 -7.44
C LYS A 274 -5.93 -15.25 -8.51
N VAL A 275 -6.47 -14.05 -8.68
CA VAL A 275 -5.99 -13.06 -9.66
C VAL A 275 -5.23 -11.94 -8.96
N GLU A 276 -4.02 -11.67 -9.43
CA GLU A 276 -3.31 -10.44 -9.06
C GLU A 276 -3.86 -9.27 -9.86
N ILE A 277 -4.46 -8.30 -9.17
CA ILE A 277 -4.99 -7.07 -9.79
C ILE A 277 -3.83 -6.22 -10.35
N ASN A 278 -2.67 -6.33 -9.71
CA ASN A 278 -1.41 -5.83 -10.20
C ASN A 278 -0.30 -6.78 -9.79
N SER A 279 0.72 -6.91 -10.63
CA SER A 279 1.88 -7.76 -10.36
C SER A 279 3.17 -6.95 -10.42
N LEU A 280 4.05 -7.21 -9.45
CA LEU A 280 5.36 -6.58 -9.36
C LEU A 280 6.23 -7.00 -10.55
N GLN A 281 6.95 -6.05 -11.14
CA GLN A 281 7.93 -6.34 -12.19
C GLN A 281 9.35 -6.29 -11.63
N GLY A 282 10.22 -7.12 -12.19
CA GLY A 282 11.59 -7.29 -11.75
C GLY A 282 11.81 -8.60 -10.98
N GLY A 283 13.08 -8.93 -10.75
CA GLY A 283 13.53 -10.13 -10.05
C GLY A 283 14.97 -9.96 -9.59
N TYR A 284 15.54 -10.97 -8.94
CA TYR A 284 16.92 -10.89 -8.44
C TYR A 284 17.94 -10.51 -9.53
N GLU A 285 17.79 -11.07 -10.73
CA GLU A 285 18.67 -10.84 -11.89
C GLU A 285 18.44 -9.47 -12.56
N ASP A 286 17.35 -8.77 -12.26
CA ASP A 286 17.10 -7.43 -12.80
C ASP A 286 17.97 -6.42 -12.03
N PRO A 287 18.92 -5.72 -12.70
CA PRO A 287 19.79 -4.74 -12.05
C PRO A 287 19.05 -3.50 -11.55
N GLN A 288 17.81 -3.27 -11.99
CA GLN A 288 16.96 -2.19 -11.50
C GLN A 288 16.03 -2.62 -10.36
N ALA A 289 15.91 -3.93 -10.11
CA ALA A 289 15.03 -4.45 -9.07
C ALA A 289 15.71 -4.43 -7.70
N ARG A 290 14.93 -3.96 -6.72
CA ARG A 290 15.27 -4.04 -5.29
C ARG A 290 14.13 -4.71 -4.55
N ILE A 291 14.44 -5.32 -3.42
CA ILE A 291 13.46 -5.78 -2.46
C ILE A 291 12.77 -4.55 -1.85
N PHE A 292 11.45 -4.48 -1.98
CA PHE A 292 10.63 -3.34 -1.58
C PHE A 292 9.47 -3.78 -0.67
N PRO A 293 9.01 -2.96 0.28
CA PRO A 293 7.90 -3.31 1.17
C PRO A 293 6.53 -2.97 0.55
N PHE A 294 5.57 -3.88 0.71
CA PHE A 294 4.21 -3.74 0.21
C PHE A 294 3.17 -4.06 1.28
N LYS A 295 2.08 -3.31 1.25
CA LYS A 295 0.79 -3.81 1.73
C LYS A 295 0.18 -4.65 0.62
N ILE A 296 -0.31 -5.85 0.96
CA ILE A 296 -1.12 -6.66 0.05
C ILE A 296 -2.56 -6.67 0.54
N MET A 297 -3.43 -6.00 -0.22
CA MET A 297 -4.88 -6.07 -0.01
C MET A 297 -5.41 -7.32 -0.70
N ARG A 298 -5.95 -8.26 0.07
CA ARG A 298 -6.55 -9.49 -0.46
C ARG A 298 -8.08 -9.45 -0.36
N GLY A 299 -8.77 -10.30 -1.10
CA GLY A 299 -10.22 -10.38 -1.00
C GLY A 299 -10.87 -11.24 -2.08
N LYS A 300 -12.19 -11.27 -2.11
CA LYS A 300 -12.99 -11.90 -3.16
C LYS A 300 -13.89 -10.88 -3.83
N GLN A 301 -13.88 -10.85 -5.16
CA GLN A 301 -14.67 -9.89 -5.94
C GLN A 301 -15.46 -10.62 -7.04
N PRO A 302 -16.61 -10.06 -7.46
CA PRO A 302 -17.47 -10.71 -8.45
C PRO A 302 -16.78 -10.75 -9.83
N TYR A 303 -16.92 -11.86 -10.53
CA TYR A 303 -16.50 -12.03 -11.92
C TYR A 303 -17.57 -12.81 -12.69
N ASP A 304 -17.54 -12.65 -14.02
CA ASP A 304 -18.36 -13.38 -14.96
C ASP A 304 -17.60 -14.63 -15.40
N PRO A 305 -18.04 -15.85 -15.04
CA PRO A 305 -17.30 -17.07 -15.34
C PRO A 305 -17.35 -17.48 -16.81
N GLU A 306 -18.34 -17.02 -17.59
CA GLU A 306 -18.41 -17.35 -19.02
C GLU A 306 -17.53 -16.41 -19.84
N ASN A 307 -17.62 -15.11 -19.60
CA ASN A 307 -16.76 -14.12 -20.26
C ASN A 307 -15.33 -14.14 -19.69
N ARG A 308 -15.16 -14.69 -18.48
CA ARG A 308 -13.92 -14.70 -17.69
C ARG A 308 -13.38 -13.30 -17.44
N THR A 309 -14.24 -12.37 -17.09
CA THR A 309 -13.89 -10.97 -16.82
C THR A 309 -14.40 -10.55 -15.46
N PHE A 310 -13.73 -9.61 -14.80
CA PHE A 310 -14.28 -9.03 -13.58
C PHE A 310 -15.60 -8.31 -13.86
N VAL A 311 -16.54 -8.44 -12.92
CA VAL A 311 -17.78 -7.67 -12.95
C VAL A 311 -17.48 -6.28 -12.42
N ILE A 312 -17.96 -5.27 -13.14
CA ILE A 312 -18.06 -3.89 -12.65
C ILE A 312 -19.46 -3.74 -12.08
N PRO A 313 -19.64 -3.79 -10.75
CA PRO A 313 -20.97 -3.68 -10.16
C PRO A 313 -21.40 -2.22 -10.02
N TYR A 314 -22.69 -1.98 -10.26
CA TYR A 314 -23.34 -0.75 -9.84
C TYR A 314 -23.70 -0.83 -8.35
N LEU A 315 -22.98 -0.08 -7.51
CA LEU A 315 -23.10 -0.17 -6.05
C LEU A 315 -23.90 0.99 -5.45
N PHE A 316 -23.74 2.20 -5.98
CA PHE A 316 -24.26 3.43 -5.35
C PHE A 316 -25.24 4.19 -6.25
N GLY A 317 -26.50 4.30 -5.81
CA GLY A 317 -27.53 5.04 -6.54
C GLY A 317 -28.90 4.97 -5.89
N LYS A 318 -29.95 5.33 -6.65
CA LYS A 318 -31.34 5.29 -6.21
C LYS A 318 -31.82 3.83 -6.05
N LYS A 319 -32.45 3.51 -4.92
CA LYS A 319 -33.06 2.20 -4.70
C LYS A 319 -34.08 1.87 -5.79
N GLY A 320 -34.09 0.63 -6.26
CA GLY A 320 -34.95 0.14 -7.34
C GLY A 320 -34.40 0.37 -8.74
N THR A 321 -33.22 0.98 -8.88
CA THR A 321 -32.56 1.18 -10.19
C THR A 321 -31.36 0.26 -10.41
N GLY A 322 -31.18 -0.78 -9.58
CA GLY A 322 -30.09 -1.75 -9.64
C GLY A 322 -28.86 -1.53 -8.74
N PRO A 323 -28.71 -0.49 -7.88
CA PRO A 323 -27.51 -0.37 -7.06
C PRO A 323 -27.50 -1.43 -5.96
N TYR A 324 -26.44 -2.22 -5.89
CA TYR A 324 -26.32 -3.33 -4.93
C TYR A 324 -26.53 -2.91 -3.47
N TRP A 325 -26.04 -1.73 -3.06
CA TRP A 325 -26.19 -1.24 -1.69
C TRP A 325 -27.62 -0.83 -1.30
N GLY A 326 -28.53 -0.73 -2.28
CA GLY A 326 -29.95 -0.46 -2.07
C GLY A 326 -30.83 -1.69 -2.31
N ASP A 327 -30.48 -2.50 -3.31
CA ASP A 327 -31.35 -3.54 -3.86
C ASP A 327 -30.91 -4.96 -3.47
N TYR A 328 -29.64 -5.16 -3.09
CA TYR A 328 -29.06 -6.46 -2.74
C TYR A 328 -29.14 -7.52 -3.85
N ASP A 329 -29.25 -7.08 -5.11
CA ASP A 329 -29.30 -7.93 -6.29
C ASP A 329 -27.99 -7.80 -7.07
N TRP A 330 -27.18 -8.86 -7.03
CA TRP A 330 -25.91 -8.91 -7.75
C TRP A 330 -26.09 -8.93 -9.26
N GLN A 331 -27.12 -9.62 -9.76
CA GLN A 331 -27.37 -9.76 -11.19
C GLN A 331 -27.79 -8.43 -11.79
N LYS A 332 -28.74 -7.73 -11.15
CA LYS A 332 -29.14 -6.38 -11.58
C LYS A 332 -27.99 -5.37 -11.49
N SER A 333 -27.20 -5.44 -10.43
CA SER A 333 -26.02 -4.59 -10.25
C SER A 333 -24.97 -4.81 -11.34
N ALA A 334 -24.70 -6.06 -11.71
CA ALA A 334 -23.76 -6.42 -12.76
C ALA A 334 -24.27 -6.00 -14.15
N GLU A 335 -25.54 -6.26 -14.46
CA GLU A 335 -26.16 -5.83 -15.73
C GLU A 335 -25.99 -4.33 -15.96
N VAL A 336 -26.32 -3.51 -14.95
CA VAL A 336 -26.22 -2.06 -15.06
C VAL A 336 -24.76 -1.63 -15.16
N GLY A 337 -23.91 -2.11 -14.25
CA GLY A 337 -22.53 -1.65 -14.19
C GLY A 337 -21.67 -2.08 -15.40
N MET A 338 -21.86 -3.29 -15.92
CA MET A 338 -21.18 -3.78 -17.12
C MET A 338 -21.65 -3.03 -18.38
N ARG A 339 -22.95 -2.75 -18.50
CA ARG A 339 -23.49 -1.93 -19.59
C ARG A 339 -22.94 -0.51 -19.56
N GLU A 340 -22.89 0.13 -18.39
CA GLU A 340 -22.28 1.46 -18.22
C GLU A 340 -20.78 1.46 -18.56
N ALA A 341 -20.09 0.34 -18.33
CA ALA A 341 -18.69 0.17 -18.71
C ALA A 341 -18.48 -0.21 -20.19
N GLY A 342 -19.55 -0.49 -20.94
CA GLY A 342 -19.47 -0.97 -22.33
C GLY A 342 -18.89 -2.38 -22.47
N LEU A 343 -19.04 -3.23 -21.44
CA LEU A 343 -18.51 -4.59 -21.41
C LEU A 343 -19.64 -5.62 -21.44
N PRO A 344 -19.41 -6.80 -22.06
CA PRO A 344 -20.39 -7.88 -22.09
C PRO A 344 -20.58 -8.49 -20.69
N PHE A 345 -21.80 -8.98 -20.44
CA PHE A 345 -22.15 -9.73 -19.25
C PHE A 345 -23.01 -10.92 -19.66
N SER A 346 -22.64 -12.11 -19.23
CA SER A 346 -23.30 -13.38 -19.59
C SER A 346 -24.60 -13.60 -18.81
N GLY A 347 -24.82 -12.86 -17.73
CA GLY A 347 -25.87 -13.13 -16.76
C GLY A 347 -25.42 -14.01 -15.58
N LYS A 348 -24.18 -14.53 -15.60
CA LYS A 348 -23.63 -15.34 -14.51
C LYS A 348 -22.64 -14.57 -13.65
N ILE A 349 -22.70 -14.81 -12.35
CA ILE A 349 -21.79 -14.22 -11.36
C ILE A 349 -21.22 -15.33 -10.50
N ASP A 350 -19.92 -15.27 -10.32
CA ASP A 350 -19.19 -16.04 -9.33
C ASP A 350 -18.17 -15.11 -8.65
N PHE A 351 -17.44 -15.60 -7.65
CA PHE A 351 -16.47 -14.81 -6.88
C PHE A 351 -15.10 -15.46 -6.92
N ILE A 352 -14.08 -14.67 -7.22
CA ILE A 352 -12.70 -15.13 -7.30
C ILE A 352 -11.81 -14.36 -6.33
N GLU A 353 -10.81 -15.05 -5.78
CA GLU A 353 -9.83 -14.40 -4.92
C GLU A 353 -8.94 -13.44 -5.70
N THR A 354 -8.53 -12.38 -5.02
CA THR A 354 -7.72 -11.32 -5.59
C THR A 354 -6.67 -10.83 -4.61
N ALA A 355 -5.57 -10.34 -5.14
CA ALA A 355 -4.56 -9.60 -4.40
C ALA A 355 -4.21 -8.31 -5.13
N MET A 356 -3.97 -7.25 -4.38
CA MET A 356 -3.50 -5.97 -4.90
C MET A 356 -2.37 -5.43 -4.03
N TYR A 357 -1.23 -5.16 -4.66
CA TYR A 357 0.00 -4.70 -4.04
C TYR A 357 0.04 -3.18 -3.99
N TRP A 358 0.34 -2.62 -2.82
CA TRP A 358 0.50 -1.19 -2.58
C TRP A 358 1.88 -0.94 -1.99
N PRO A 359 2.78 -0.20 -2.68
CA PRO A 359 4.09 0.14 -2.14
C PRO A 359 3.94 0.94 -0.84
N ILE A 360 4.74 0.59 0.17
CA ILE A 360 4.84 1.33 1.42
C ILE A 360 5.99 2.33 1.32
N THR A 361 5.68 3.61 1.48
CA THR A 361 6.61 4.73 1.17
C THR A 361 6.63 5.84 2.21
N HIS A 362 5.67 5.85 3.14
CA HIS A 362 5.58 6.79 4.25
C HIS A 362 5.66 6.05 5.59
N MET A 363 5.58 6.79 6.69
CA MET A 363 5.83 6.30 8.04
C MET A 363 7.28 5.80 8.19
N VAL A 364 8.24 6.60 7.73
CA VAL A 364 9.67 6.30 7.93
C VAL A 364 9.98 6.40 9.42
N ALA A 365 10.39 5.29 10.03
CA ALA A 365 10.69 5.21 11.45
C ALA A 365 12.05 5.85 11.80
N PRO A 366 12.31 6.22 13.07
CA PRO A 366 13.63 6.58 13.53
C PRO A 366 14.67 5.51 13.20
N LYS A 367 15.91 5.91 12.93
CA LYS A 367 17.01 4.98 12.57
C LYS A 367 17.26 3.91 13.64
N GLU A 368 16.93 4.18 14.91
CA GLU A 368 17.06 3.22 16.00
C GLU A 368 16.02 2.09 15.93
N GLN A 369 15.00 2.25 15.08
CA GLN A 369 13.92 1.29 14.84
C GLN A 369 13.95 0.74 13.42
N SER A 370 15.01 0.99 12.64
CA SER A 370 15.19 0.32 11.35
C SER A 370 15.42 -1.17 11.58
N LEU A 371 15.06 -1.99 10.60
CA LEU A 371 15.29 -3.43 10.64
C LEU A 371 16.75 -3.76 10.95
N SER A 372 16.93 -4.72 11.85
CA SER A 372 18.23 -5.31 12.17
C SER A 372 18.58 -6.44 11.19
N CYS A 373 19.84 -6.88 11.20
CA CYS A 373 20.32 -7.94 10.33
C CYS A 373 19.53 -9.25 10.54
N GLU A 374 19.28 -9.63 11.80
CA GLU A 374 18.61 -10.87 12.17
C GLU A 374 17.15 -10.93 11.69
N GLU A 375 16.47 -9.78 11.63
CA GLU A 375 15.10 -9.72 11.11
C GLU A 375 15.01 -10.18 9.66
N CYS A 376 16.05 -9.96 8.84
CA CYS A 376 16.06 -10.39 7.44
C CYS A 376 16.79 -11.73 7.23
N HIS A 377 17.92 -11.93 7.91
CA HIS A 377 18.82 -13.07 7.72
C HIS A 377 18.45 -14.31 8.55
N SER A 378 17.29 -14.31 9.21
CA SER A 378 16.74 -15.49 9.87
C SER A 378 15.86 -16.32 8.94
N ARG A 379 15.69 -17.61 9.27
CA ARG A 379 14.90 -18.55 8.47
C ARG A 379 13.43 -18.13 8.33
N ASP A 380 12.86 -17.67 9.43
CA ASP A 380 11.49 -17.18 9.52
C ASP A 380 11.45 -15.64 9.54
N GLY A 381 12.46 -14.99 8.94
CA GLY A 381 12.61 -13.54 8.91
C GLY A 381 11.76 -12.86 7.82
N ARG A 382 11.91 -11.52 7.72
CA ARG A 382 11.22 -10.64 6.76
C ARG A 382 11.26 -11.17 5.33
N LEU A 383 12.40 -11.75 4.93
CA LEU A 383 12.65 -12.19 3.56
C LEU A 383 12.41 -13.69 3.35
N ALA A 384 11.75 -14.38 4.29
CA ALA A 384 11.57 -15.84 4.24
C ALA A 384 10.83 -16.33 2.99
N SER A 385 9.89 -15.55 2.46
CA SER A 385 9.08 -15.91 1.28
C SER A 385 9.77 -15.62 -0.06
N LEU A 386 10.90 -14.93 -0.07
CA LEU A 386 11.62 -14.60 -1.31
C LEU A 386 12.55 -15.73 -1.70
N ASP A 387 12.59 -16.07 -2.98
CA ASP A 387 13.45 -17.10 -3.55
C ASP A 387 14.34 -16.55 -4.66
N GLY A 388 15.10 -17.44 -5.31
CA GLY A 388 15.94 -17.10 -6.45
C GLY A 388 17.31 -16.49 -6.12
N PHE A 389 17.69 -16.38 -4.84
CA PHE A 389 19.02 -15.93 -4.43
C PHE A 389 19.43 -16.55 -3.09
N TYR A 390 20.74 -16.59 -2.83
CA TYR A 390 21.29 -17.03 -1.54
C TYR A 390 21.31 -15.87 -0.54
N LEU A 391 20.66 -16.05 0.59
CA LEU A 391 20.65 -15.14 1.72
C LEU A 391 21.37 -15.79 2.92
N PRO A 392 22.53 -15.26 3.36
CA PRO A 392 23.24 -15.77 4.52
C PRO A 392 22.33 -15.86 5.75
N GLY A 393 22.43 -16.95 6.52
CA GLY A 393 21.63 -17.18 7.74
C GLY A 393 20.25 -17.80 7.48
N ARG A 394 19.53 -17.35 6.44
CA ARG A 394 18.25 -17.95 5.99
C ARG A 394 18.52 -19.25 5.26
N ASP A 395 19.34 -19.18 4.21
CA ASP A 395 19.59 -20.29 3.30
C ASP A 395 20.78 -21.13 3.77
N ARG A 396 20.72 -22.43 3.47
CA ARG A 396 21.82 -23.37 3.71
C ARG A 396 22.30 -23.96 2.42
N TRP A 397 23.62 -24.10 2.32
CA TRP A 397 24.22 -24.87 1.25
C TRP A 397 24.80 -26.15 1.85
N LEU A 398 24.00 -27.20 1.86
CA LEU A 398 24.29 -28.45 2.58
C LEU A 398 25.68 -29.02 2.25
N LEU A 399 26.13 -28.91 0.99
CA LEU A 399 27.46 -29.35 0.59
C LEU A 399 28.56 -28.53 1.28
N LEU A 400 28.41 -27.21 1.30
CA LEU A 400 29.35 -26.30 1.98
C LEU A 400 29.32 -26.51 3.49
N ASP A 401 28.12 -26.73 4.06
CA ASP A 401 27.95 -27.04 5.47
C ASP A 401 28.68 -28.35 5.82
N HIS A 402 28.51 -29.41 5.02
CA HIS A 402 29.19 -30.69 5.20
C HIS A 402 30.71 -30.56 5.04
N LEU A 403 31.19 -29.82 4.04
CA LEU A 403 32.62 -29.53 3.86
C LEU A 403 33.19 -28.74 5.04
N GLY A 404 32.44 -27.76 5.55
CA GLY A 404 32.81 -26.98 6.73
C GLY A 404 32.92 -27.85 7.98
N TRP A 405 31.92 -28.72 8.24
CA TRP A 405 31.96 -29.68 9.33
C TRP A 405 33.09 -30.70 9.18
N LEU A 406 33.38 -31.16 7.96
CA LEU A 406 34.50 -32.05 7.67
C LEU A 406 35.83 -31.37 7.99
N LEU A 407 36.03 -30.13 7.55
CA LEU A 407 37.23 -29.33 7.85
C LEU A 407 37.42 -29.09 9.35
N LEU A 408 36.34 -28.76 10.07
CA LEU A 408 36.36 -28.63 11.53
C LEU A 408 36.75 -29.96 12.19
N GLY A 409 36.18 -31.07 11.74
CA GLY A 409 36.52 -32.41 12.21
C GLY A 409 37.98 -32.78 11.97
N LEU A 410 38.51 -32.53 10.77
CA LEU A 410 39.91 -32.77 10.43
C LEU A 410 40.86 -31.89 11.26
N THR A 411 40.49 -30.63 11.50
CA THR A 411 41.26 -29.71 12.34
C THR A 411 41.31 -30.19 13.79
N LEU A 412 40.16 -30.59 14.35
CA LEU A 412 40.08 -31.13 15.70
C LEU A 412 40.90 -32.43 15.83
N ALA A 413 40.79 -33.33 14.85
CA ALA A 413 41.58 -34.56 14.81
C ALA A 413 43.09 -34.26 14.79
N GLY A 414 43.53 -33.27 14.00
CA GLY A 414 44.92 -32.81 13.98
C GLY A 414 45.39 -32.26 15.33
N ILE A 415 44.56 -31.48 16.02
CA ILE A 415 44.86 -30.95 17.36
C ILE A 415 44.99 -32.08 18.38
N VAL A 416 44.05 -33.01 18.40
CA VAL A 416 44.05 -34.17 19.33
C VAL A 416 45.27 -35.06 19.07
N LEU A 417 45.58 -35.35 17.80
CA LEU A 417 46.75 -36.15 17.42
C LEU A 417 48.05 -35.48 17.85
N ARG A 418 48.17 -34.15 17.66
CA ARG A 418 49.34 -33.39 18.11
C ARG A 418 49.46 -33.35 19.64
N ALA A 419 48.34 -33.21 20.35
CA ALA A 419 48.31 -33.26 21.81
C ALA A 419 48.70 -34.65 22.36
N GLY A 420 48.19 -35.72 21.75
CA GLY A 420 48.53 -37.10 22.08
C GLY A 420 50.01 -37.42 21.84
N LEU A 421 50.55 -37.02 20.68
CA LEU A 421 51.98 -37.16 20.38
C LEU A 421 52.86 -36.42 21.41
N ARG A 422 52.45 -35.21 21.83
CA ARG A 422 53.15 -34.47 22.89
C ARG A 422 53.14 -35.23 24.21
N PHE A 423 51.98 -35.74 24.63
CA PHE A 423 51.84 -36.50 25.88
C PHE A 423 52.72 -37.77 25.91
N VAL A 424 52.74 -38.54 24.83
CA VAL A 424 53.60 -39.73 24.70
C VAL A 424 55.08 -39.34 24.68
N SER A 425 55.44 -38.26 23.99
CA SER A 425 56.83 -37.79 23.93
C SER A 425 57.36 -37.24 25.26
N SER A 426 56.49 -36.64 26.10
CA SER A 426 56.87 -36.21 27.46
C SER A 426 57.07 -37.39 28.40
N GLY A 427 56.32 -38.49 28.23
CA GLY A 427 56.51 -39.73 29.00
C GLY A 427 57.84 -40.44 28.70
N ARG A 428 58.40 -40.27 27.50
CA ARG A 428 59.69 -40.86 27.10
C ARG A 428 60.93 -40.10 27.59
N LYS A 429 60.80 -38.87 28.08
CA LYS A 429 61.92 -38.09 28.65
C LYS A 429 62.17 -38.35 30.14
N GLY A 430 61.36 -39.19 30.79
CA GLY A 430 61.53 -39.58 32.21
C GLY A 430 62.42 -40.81 32.44
N GLY A 431 63.09 -41.34 31.41
CA GLY A 431 63.84 -42.59 31.46
C GLY A 431 65.23 -42.49 30.83
N GLN A 432 66.01 -41.47 31.19
CA GLN A 432 67.47 -41.49 31.14
C GLN A 432 67.98 -40.77 32.39
N SER A 433 68.13 -41.54 33.47
CA SER A 433 69.04 -41.26 34.59
C SER A 433 70.29 -42.09 34.41
#